data_AF-A0A7J3QZC2-F1
#
_entry.id   AF-A0A7J3QZC2-F1
#
_cell.length_a   1.000
_cell.length_b   1.000
_cell.length_c   1.000
_cell.angle_alpha   90.00
_cell.angle_beta   90.00
_cell.angle_gamma   90.00
#
_symmetry.space_group_name_H-M   'P 1'
#
loop_
_entity.id
_entity.type
_entity.pdbx_description
1 polymer ?
#
loop_
_entity_poly.entity_id
_entity_poly.type
_entity_poly.pdbx_seq_one_letter_code
_entity_poly.pdbx_strand_id
1 'polypeptide(L)' 'MFRRKPHGHSVGNNEELCALADLAEGEKGVVVKAIGGFGLVRRLAEMGLTPGTEVKLVKK' A
#
# COMPACT_ATOMS: atom_id res chain seq x y z
N MET A 1 -24.47 0.21 3.17
CA MET A 1 -23.69 1.39 3.58
C MET A 1 -22.38 0.92 4.21
N PHE A 2 -21.29 0.84 3.45
CA PHE A 2 -19.97 0.53 4.03
C PHE A 2 -19.27 1.83 4.37
N ARG A 3 -19.21 2.11 5.68
CA ARG A 3 -18.59 3.29 6.27
C ARG A 3 -17.08 3.23 6.01
N ARG A 4 -16.58 3.90 4.96
CA ARG A 4 -15.14 4.09 4.79
C ARG A 4 -14.65 5.16 5.76
N LYS A 5 -13.89 4.75 6.76
CA LYS A 5 -12.81 5.56 7.30
C LYS A 5 -11.56 4.70 7.24
N PRO A 6 -10.54 5.15 6.50
CA PRO A 6 -9.23 5.28 7.11
C PRO A 6 -8.95 6.78 7.31
N HIS A 7 -8.61 7.14 8.54
CA HIS A 7 -7.90 8.38 8.84
C HIS A 7 -6.42 8.05 8.72
N GLY A 8 -5.67 8.84 7.96
CA GLY A 8 -4.24 8.64 7.78
C GLY A 8 -3.68 9.60 6.72
N HIS A 9 -3.95 10.89 6.85
CA HIS A 9 -3.16 11.92 6.18
C HIS A 9 -2.45 12.71 7.28
N SER A 10 -1.23 12.31 7.60
CA SER A 10 -0.26 13.15 8.28
C SER A 10 1.06 12.97 7.57
N VAL A 11 1.32 13.88 6.62
CA VAL A 11 2.67 14.14 6.12
C VAL A 11 3.47 14.65 7.31
N GLY A 12 4.12 13.74 8.03
CA GLY A 12 4.82 14.10 9.26
C GLY A 12 5.35 12.88 10.00
N ASN A 13 6.58 12.47 9.65
CA ASN A 13 7.55 11.76 10.48
C ASN A 13 7.00 10.95 11.68
N ASN A 14 6.21 9.93 11.37
CA ASN A 14 6.03 8.72 12.15
C ASN A 14 5.75 7.62 11.13
N GLU A 15 6.41 6.49 11.29
CA GLU A 15 6.40 5.30 10.44
C GLU A 15 5.03 4.59 10.38
N GLU A 16 4.01 5.34 9.97
CA GLU A 16 2.63 4.91 9.89
C GLU A 16 2.40 4.18 8.56
N LEU A 17 2.11 2.89 8.66
CA LEU A 17 1.82 2.06 7.49
C LEU A 17 0.44 2.40 6.94
N CYS A 18 0.38 2.71 5.66
CA CYS A 18 -0.86 2.93 4.93
C CYS A 18 -1.15 1.78 3.95
N ALA A 19 -2.42 1.60 3.57
CA ALA A 19 -2.76 0.65 2.53
C ALA A 19 -2.36 1.19 1.15
N LEU A 20 -1.95 0.32 0.23
CA LEU A 20 -1.63 0.70 -1.16
C LEU A 20 -2.77 1.47 -1.85
N ALA A 21 -4.03 1.22 -1.48
CA ALA A 21 -5.22 1.86 -2.05
C ALA A 21 -5.44 3.32 -1.60
N ASP A 22 -4.78 3.71 -0.50
CA ASP A 22 -4.87 5.05 0.08
C ASP A 22 -3.74 5.98 -0.42
N LEU A 23 -2.77 5.45 -1.16
CA LEU A 23 -1.72 6.22 -1.84
C LEU A 23 -2.36 7.18 -2.86
N ALA A 24 -1.90 8.42 -2.93
CA ALA A 24 -2.35 9.39 -3.91
C ALA A 24 -1.56 9.29 -5.23
N GLU A 25 -2.13 9.78 -6.32
CA GLU A 25 -1.46 9.75 -7.62
C GLU A 25 -0.14 10.54 -7.57
N GLY A 26 0.93 9.93 -8.07
CA GLY A 26 2.27 10.50 -8.00
C GLY A 26 3.04 10.18 -6.71
N GLU A 27 2.36 9.73 -5.64
CA GLU A 27 3.02 9.34 -4.39
C GLU A 27 3.78 8.02 -4.51
N LYS A 28 4.77 7.87 -3.64
CA LYS A 28 5.63 6.70 -3.54
C LYS A 28 5.56 6.09 -2.15
N GLY A 29 5.81 4.79 -2.07
CA GLY A 29 5.95 4.08 -0.81
C GLY A 29 6.80 2.83 -0.97
N VAL A 30 7.30 2.32 0.14
CA VAL A 30 7.99 1.02 0.20
C VAL A 30 7.01 -0.02 0.70
N VAL A 31 6.91 -1.13 0.00
CA VAL A 31 6.11 -2.27 0.46
C VAL A 31 6.72 -2.80 1.75
N VAL A 32 5.96 -2.83 2.84
CA VAL A 32 6.42 -3.37 4.14
C VAL A 32 5.89 -4.79 4.37
N LYS A 33 4.64 -5.05 3.97
CA LYS A 33 4.01 -6.37 4.08
C LYS A 33 2.84 -6.51 3.11
N ALA A 34 2.55 -7.74 2.70
CA ALA A 34 1.34 -8.11 1.97
C ALA A 34 0.44 -8.94 2.88
N ILE A 35 -0.82 -8.52 3.07
CA ILE A 35 -1.79 -9.22 3.93
C ILE A 35 -2.95 -9.71 3.07
N GLY A 36 -3.27 -11.00 3.15
CA GLY A 36 -4.37 -11.63 2.43
C GLY A 36 -4.25 -13.15 2.40
N GLY A 37 -5.14 -13.82 1.65
CA GLY A 37 -5.04 -15.25 1.40
C GLY A 37 -3.84 -15.62 0.51
N PHE A 38 -3.45 -16.89 0.50
CA PHE A 38 -2.28 -17.41 -0.24
C PHE A 38 -2.25 -16.97 -1.70
N GLY A 39 -3.37 -17.10 -2.43
CA GLY A 39 -3.43 -16.74 -3.85
C GLY A 39 -3.15 -15.26 -4.12
N LEU A 40 -3.67 -14.36 -3.27
CA LEU A 40 -3.44 -12.92 -3.40
C LEU A 40 -1.98 -12.57 -3.09
N VAL A 41 -1.47 -13.05 -1.95
CA VAL A 41 -0.09 -12.76 -1.53
C VAL A 41 0.91 -13.30 -2.54
N ARG A 42 0.69 -14.51 -3.05
CA ARG A 42 1.50 -15.10 -4.14
C ARG A 42 1.47 -14.24 -5.39
N ARG A 43 0.28 -13.81 -5.84
CA ARG A 43 0.16 -12.98 -7.05
C ARG A 43 0.88 -11.65 -6.92
N LEU A 44 0.79 -11.00 -5.75
CA LEU A 44 1.52 -9.76 -5.47
C LEU A 44 3.04 -9.99 -5.54
N ALA A 45 3.53 -11.08 -4.93
CA ALA A 45 4.95 -11.44 -4.98
C ALA A 45 5.43 -11.74 -6.41
N GLU A 46 4.64 -12.45 -7.22
CA GLU A 46 4.95 -12.71 -8.64
C GLU A 46 5.03 -11.43 -9.49
N MET A 47 4.34 -10.35 -9.08
CA MET A 47 4.45 -9.02 -9.70
C MET A 47 5.59 -8.17 -9.14
N GLY A 48 6.37 -8.68 -8.18
CA GLY A 48 7.45 -7.95 -7.51
C GLY A 48 7.00 -7.06 -6.36
N LEU A 49 5.73 -7.14 -5.92
CA LEU A 49 5.21 -6.43 -4.75
C LEU A 49 5.58 -7.16 -3.45
N THR A 50 6.89 -7.27 -3.21
CA THR A 50 7.51 -7.88 -2.04
C THR A 50 8.03 -6.82 -1.07
N PRO A 51 8.25 -7.16 0.22
CA PRO A 51 8.85 -6.23 1.16
C PRO A 51 10.16 -5.62 0.65
N GLY A 52 10.32 -4.31 0.81
CA GLY A 52 11.48 -3.55 0.33
C GLY A 52 11.35 -2.98 -1.09
N THR A 53 10.33 -3.38 -1.86
CA THR A 53 10.07 -2.82 -3.18
C THR A 53 9.52 -1.38 -3.05
N GLU A 54 10.17 -0.41 -3.70
CA GLU A 54 9.60 0.93 -3.90
C GLU A 54 8.57 0.89 -5.03
N VAL A 55 7.40 1.46 -4.78
CA VAL A 55 6.32 1.59 -5.77
C VAL A 55 5.89 3.05 -5.87
N LYS A 56 5.42 3.44 -7.06
CA LYS A 56 4.81 4.75 -7.33
C LYS A 56 3.40 4.53 -7.86
N LEU A 57 2.41 5.22 -7.29
CA LEU A 57 1.08 5.23 -7.89
C LEU A 57 1.11 6.13 -9.13
N VAL A 58 0.89 5.53 -10.31
CA VAL A 58 0.83 6.28 -11.57
C VAL A 58 -0.58 6.85 -11.80
N LYS A 59 -1.61 6.05 -11.50
CA LYS A 59 -3.01 6.38 -11.71
C LYS A 59 -3.93 5.52 -10.83
N LYS A 60 -5.07 6.07 -10.40
CA LYS A 60 -6.11 5.35 -9.64
C LYS A 60 -7.16 4.66 -10.52
#